data_AF-A0A4R5GWT5-F1
#
_entry.id   AF-A0A4R5GWT5-F1
#
_cell.length_a   1.000
_cell.length_b   1.000
_cell.length_c   1.000
_cell.angle_alpha   90.00
_cell.angle_beta   90.00
_cell.angle_gamma   90.00
#
_symmetry.space_group_name_H-M   'P 1'
#
loop_
_entity.id
_entity.type
_entity.pdbx_description
1 polymer ?
#
loop_
_entity_poly.entity_id
_entity_poly.type
_entity_poly.pdbx_seq_one_letter_code
_entity_poly.pdbx_strand_id
1 'polypeptide(L)'
;MPDQKEYLLAAWLENTLSPDERNDFERLCREDEEFAAQVELANQTIMLAQDYEPAPVPNWNREASFVAPEKKAWWQWQGFPVASMAMSVFAMCLVIFNVEFRIEDEGMMISFAGKHEEQRLERLLNEKIQVLEQRQTESLDLYVDQLREEQLVATKQLTNFVLQSSRTERREDFAEFIRFINEQRSDDQQFYARQLNQLQQDLLPTSSREP
;
A
#
# COMPACT_ATOMS: atom_id res chain seq x y z
N MET A 1 34.85 66.46 -31.02
CA MET A 1 34.71 66.29 -29.56
C MET A 1 33.32 66.63 -28.99
N PRO A 2 32.18 66.62 -29.73
CA PRO A 2 30.86 66.71 -29.09
C PRO A 2 30.54 65.44 -28.28
N ASP A 3 30.93 64.27 -28.79
CA ASP A 3 30.65 62.95 -28.19
C ASP A 3 31.20 62.78 -26.76
N GLN A 4 32.32 63.43 -26.41
CA GLN A 4 32.91 63.33 -25.07
C GLN A 4 32.11 64.13 -24.02
N LYS A 5 31.57 65.29 -24.41
CA LYS A 5 30.75 66.12 -23.50
C LYS A 5 29.43 65.43 -23.19
N GLU A 6 28.80 64.86 -24.21
CA GLU A 6 27.57 64.08 -24.08
C GLU A 6 27.78 62.82 -23.21
N TYR A 7 28.90 62.12 -23.39
CA TYR A 7 29.27 60.99 -22.54
C TYR A 7 29.44 61.38 -21.07
N LEU A 8 30.17 62.46 -20.79
CA LEU A 8 30.37 62.93 -19.41
C LEU A 8 29.06 63.40 -18.76
N LEU A 9 28.17 64.05 -19.53
CA LEU A 9 26.85 64.46 -19.06
C LEU A 9 25.97 63.24 -18.74
N ALA A 10 25.96 62.23 -19.60
CA ALA A 10 25.21 60.99 -19.38
C ALA A 10 25.75 60.22 -18.15
N ALA A 11 27.08 60.07 -18.04
CA ALA A 11 27.71 59.45 -16.89
C ALA A 11 27.45 60.22 -15.58
N TRP A 12 27.35 61.55 -15.65
CA TRP A 12 26.98 62.39 -14.50
C TRP A 12 25.52 62.18 -14.09
N LEU A 13 24.58 62.16 -15.04
CA LEU A 13 23.15 61.89 -14.80
C LEU A 13 22.90 60.54 -14.14
N GLU A 14 23.68 59.53 -14.54
CA GLU A 14 23.59 58.16 -14.03
C GLU A 14 24.44 57.92 -12.76
N ASN A 15 25.18 58.94 -12.29
CA ASN A 15 26.10 58.87 -11.14
C ASN A 15 27.20 57.79 -11.29
N THR A 16 27.70 57.58 -12.51
CA THR A 16 28.71 56.56 -12.87
C THR A 16 30.10 57.14 -13.18
N LEU A 17 30.30 58.46 -12.99
CA LEU A 17 31.58 59.13 -13.20
C LEU A 17 32.71 58.58 -12.31
N SER A 18 33.84 58.25 -12.92
CA SER A 18 35.07 57.97 -12.19
C SER A 18 35.69 59.26 -11.58
N PRO A 19 36.59 59.15 -10.58
CA PRO A 19 37.21 60.32 -9.95
C PRO A 19 37.99 61.22 -10.93
N ASP A 20 38.60 60.64 -11.96
CA ASP A 20 39.35 61.38 -12.98
C ASP A 20 38.42 62.10 -13.95
N GLU A 21 37.36 61.43 -14.40
CA GLU A 21 36.32 62.01 -15.27
C GLU A 21 35.52 63.12 -14.58
N ARG A 22 35.36 63.04 -13.26
CA ARG A 22 34.72 64.08 -12.46
C ARG A 22 35.51 65.39 -12.46
N ASN A 23 36.84 65.32 -12.39
CA ASN A 23 37.69 66.50 -12.47
C ASN A 23 37.60 67.15 -13.87
N ASP A 24 37.54 66.34 -14.92
CA ASP A 24 37.36 66.81 -16.29
C ASP A 24 35.96 67.43 -16.51
N PHE A 25 34.91 66.85 -15.91
CA PHE A 25 33.56 67.41 -15.90
C PHE A 25 33.50 68.75 -15.16
N GLU A 26 34.08 68.86 -13.98
CA GLU A 26 34.13 70.11 -13.20
C GLU A 26 34.94 71.21 -13.92
N ARG A 27 36.00 70.83 -14.65
CA ARG A 27 36.73 71.75 -15.54
C ARG A 27 35.84 72.24 -16.68
N LEU A 28 35.15 71.33 -17.37
CA LEU A 28 34.25 71.68 -18.49
C LEU A 28 33.08 72.58 -18.05
N CYS A 29 32.50 72.34 -16.87
CA CYS A 29 31.46 73.22 -16.30
C CYS A 29 31.96 74.64 -15.98
N ARG A 30 33.27 74.85 -15.85
CA ARG A 30 33.86 76.19 -15.59
C ARG A 30 34.31 76.88 -16.88
N GLU A 31 34.77 76.11 -17.86
CA GLU A 31 35.32 76.62 -19.12
C GLU A 31 34.25 76.83 -20.20
N ASP A 32 33.14 76.11 -20.15
CA ASP A 32 32.09 76.11 -21.18
C ASP A 32 30.71 76.46 -20.60
N GLU A 33 30.20 77.64 -20.97
CA GLU A 33 28.90 78.16 -20.53
C GLU A 33 27.72 77.36 -21.09
N GLU A 34 27.82 76.82 -22.32
CA GLU A 34 26.75 76.02 -22.92
C GLU A 34 26.60 74.67 -22.20
N PHE A 35 27.73 74.06 -21.81
CA PHE A 35 27.72 72.80 -21.05
C PHE A 35 27.20 73.01 -19.63
N ALA A 36 27.59 74.10 -18.96
CA ALA A 36 27.06 74.45 -17.65
C ALA A 36 25.54 74.67 -17.66
N ALA A 37 25.01 75.35 -18.69
CA ALA A 37 23.56 75.54 -18.84
C ALA A 37 22.79 74.22 -19.04
N GLN A 38 23.38 73.26 -19.76
CA GLN A 38 22.80 71.91 -19.91
C GLN A 38 22.76 71.14 -18.59
N VAL A 39 23.83 71.21 -17.80
CA VAL A 39 23.89 70.59 -16.47
C VAL A 39 22.90 71.25 -15.51
N GLU A 40 22.69 72.56 -15.59
CA GLU A 40 21.68 73.26 -14.79
C GLU A 40 20.26 72.81 -15.15
N LEU A 41 19.93 72.75 -16.44
CA LEU A 41 18.63 72.25 -16.91
C LEU A 41 18.37 70.82 -16.46
N ALA A 42 19.40 69.98 -16.53
CA ALA A 42 19.34 68.60 -16.05
C ALA A 42 19.05 68.55 -14.53
N ASN A 43 19.75 69.35 -13.72
CA ASN A 43 19.48 69.45 -12.28
C ASN A 43 18.06 69.91 -11.98
N GLN A 44 17.56 70.95 -12.67
CA GLN A 44 16.19 71.43 -12.49
C GLN A 44 15.16 70.34 -12.83
N THR A 45 15.40 69.58 -13.90
CA THR A 45 14.52 68.47 -14.31
C THR A 45 14.53 67.34 -13.28
N ILE A 46 15.69 67.00 -12.71
CA ILE A 46 15.81 66.00 -11.64
C ILE A 46 15.02 66.45 -10.40
N MET A 47 15.11 67.73 -10.01
CA MET A 47 14.32 68.26 -8.88
C MET A 47 12.82 68.15 -9.15
N LEU A 48 12.35 68.55 -10.33
CA LEU A 48 10.94 68.45 -10.72
C LEU A 48 10.43 67.00 -10.75
N ALA A 49 11.29 66.06 -11.13
CA ALA A 49 10.96 64.63 -11.15
C ALA A 49 10.91 64.02 -9.74
N GLN A 50 11.73 64.50 -8.80
CA GLN A 50 11.70 64.05 -7.40
C GLN A 50 10.40 64.44 -6.69
N ASP A 51 9.87 65.63 -6.97
CA ASP A 51 8.62 66.14 -6.40
C ASP A 51 7.36 65.69 -7.19
N TYR A 52 7.50 64.79 -8.15
CA TYR A 52 6.36 64.26 -8.89
C TYR A 52 5.49 63.38 -7.99
N GLU A 53 4.37 63.92 -7.52
CA GLU A 53 3.32 63.11 -6.92
C GLU A 53 2.41 62.52 -8.01
N PRO A 54 2.28 61.18 -8.11
CA PRO A 54 1.35 60.57 -9.05
C PRO A 54 -0.07 60.98 -8.68
N ALA A 55 -0.76 61.66 -9.60
CA ALA A 55 -2.17 62.00 -9.42
C ALA A 55 -2.98 60.71 -9.14
N PRO A 56 -3.94 60.75 -8.19
CA PRO A 56 -4.74 59.57 -7.87
C PRO A 56 -5.51 59.16 -9.13
N VAL A 57 -5.29 57.92 -9.58
CA VAL A 57 -6.08 57.36 -10.67
C VAL A 57 -7.54 57.33 -10.24
N PRO A 58 -8.48 57.85 -11.06
CA PRO A 58 -9.89 57.79 -10.72
C PRO A 58 -10.30 56.32 -10.57
N ASN A 59 -11.23 56.04 -9.66
CA ASN A 59 -11.75 54.68 -9.49
C ASN A 59 -12.66 54.33 -10.69
N TRP A 60 -12.04 53.90 -11.79
CA TRP A 60 -12.75 53.49 -12.99
C TRP A 60 -13.53 52.20 -12.70
N ASN A 61 -14.84 52.34 -12.50
CA ASN A 61 -15.72 51.19 -12.42
C ASN A 61 -15.92 50.60 -13.82
N ARG A 62 -15.15 49.55 -14.13
CA ARG A 62 -15.23 48.82 -15.41
C ARG A 62 -16.63 48.25 -15.65
N GLU A 63 -17.37 47.91 -14.59
CA GLU A 63 -18.73 47.38 -14.69
C GLU A 63 -19.76 48.44 -15.08
N ALA A 64 -19.50 49.72 -14.80
CA ALA A 64 -20.36 50.82 -15.19
C ALA A 64 -20.07 51.34 -16.61
N SER A 65 -18.96 50.90 -17.22
CA SER A 65 -18.49 51.38 -18.53
C SER A 65 -19.15 50.63 -19.69
N PHE A 66 -19.67 49.44 -19.44
CA PHE A 66 -20.38 48.62 -20.41
C PHE A 66 -21.84 48.54 -19.97
N VAL A 67 -22.77 48.80 -20.88
CA VAL A 67 -24.18 48.45 -20.67
C VAL A 67 -24.19 46.98 -20.29
N ALA A 68 -24.46 46.69 -19.02
CA ALA A 68 -24.46 45.33 -18.50
C ALA A 68 -25.36 44.47 -19.37
N PRO A 69 -24.94 43.27 -19.80
CA PRO A 69 -25.85 42.38 -20.50
C PRO A 69 -27.04 42.14 -19.57
N GLU A 70 -28.23 42.46 -20.06
CA GLU A 70 -29.48 42.20 -19.35
C GLU A 70 -29.43 40.80 -18.74
N LYS A 71 -29.84 40.69 -17.48
CA LYS A 71 -29.87 39.45 -16.70
C LYS A 71 -30.33 38.30 -17.60
N LYS A 72 -29.41 37.37 -17.92
CA LYS A 72 -29.68 36.25 -18.84
C LYS A 72 -30.96 35.55 -18.39
N ALA A 73 -31.94 35.48 -19.29
CA ALA A 73 -33.22 34.84 -19.00
C ALA A 73 -32.97 33.40 -18.52
N TRP A 74 -33.80 32.91 -17.60
CA TRP A 74 -33.67 31.57 -17.01
C TRP A 74 -33.58 30.44 -18.05
N TRP A 75 -34.12 30.64 -19.26
CA TRP A 75 -34.02 29.68 -20.37
C TRP A 75 -32.66 29.73 -21.10
N GLN A 76 -31.94 30.84 -21.04
CA GLN A 76 -30.64 31.05 -21.72
C GLN A 76 -29.46 30.53 -20.89
N TRP A 77 -29.75 29.80 -19.82
CA TRP A 77 -28.73 29.14 -19.02
C TRP A 77 -28.08 28.04 -19.86
N GLN A 78 -26.75 28.06 -19.92
CA GLN A 78 -25.92 27.12 -20.70
C GLN A 78 -26.08 25.64 -20.28
N GLY A 79 -26.90 25.34 -19.27
CA GLY A 79 -27.26 23.99 -18.86
C GLY A 79 -28.25 23.27 -19.79
N PHE A 80 -29.01 23.98 -20.62
CA PHE A 80 -30.01 23.35 -21.50
C PHE A 80 -29.40 22.39 -22.54
N PRO A 81 -28.34 22.76 -23.29
CA PRO A 81 -27.69 21.84 -24.22
C PRO A 81 -27.10 20.61 -23.53
N VAL A 82 -26.45 20.81 -22.38
CA VAL A 82 -25.87 19.72 -21.58
C VAL A 82 -26.96 18.78 -21.06
N ALA A 83 -28.07 19.31 -20.59
CA ALA A 83 -29.23 18.52 -20.16
C ALA A 83 -29.83 17.71 -21.32
N SER A 84 -29.92 18.30 -22.51
CA SER A 84 -30.42 17.58 -23.70
C SER A 84 -29.50 16.43 -24.12
N MET A 85 -28.17 16.61 -24.01
CA MET A 85 -27.18 15.58 -24.30
C MET A 85 -27.18 14.48 -23.23
N ALA A 86 -27.29 14.85 -21.95
CA ALA A 86 -27.42 13.88 -20.86
C ALA A 86 -28.70 13.05 -21.02
N MET A 87 -29.81 13.68 -21.42
CA MET A 87 -31.09 13.00 -21.64
C MET A 87 -31.05 12.07 -22.86
N SER A 88 -30.33 12.43 -23.94
CA SER A 88 -30.19 11.54 -25.10
C SER A 88 -29.31 10.33 -24.79
N VAL A 89 -28.21 10.51 -24.06
CA VAL A 89 -27.39 9.41 -23.56
C VAL A 89 -28.20 8.51 -22.63
N PHE A 90 -28.97 9.09 -21.71
CA PHE A 90 -29.85 8.35 -20.82
C PHE A 90 -30.91 7.56 -21.59
N ALA A 91 -31.57 8.16 -22.57
CA ALA A 91 -32.54 7.47 -23.42
C ALA A 91 -31.91 6.32 -24.22
N MET A 92 -30.70 6.49 -24.76
CA MET A 92 -29.96 5.41 -25.41
C MET A 92 -29.66 4.27 -24.44
N CYS A 93 -29.25 4.57 -23.20
CA CYS A 93 -29.07 3.56 -22.17
C CYS A 93 -30.37 2.79 -21.90
N LEU A 94 -31.50 3.46 -21.75
CA LEU A 94 -32.79 2.79 -21.53
C LEU A 94 -33.17 1.84 -22.68
N VAL A 95 -32.85 2.20 -23.92
CA VAL A 95 -33.08 1.36 -25.10
C VAL A 95 -32.12 0.16 -25.15
N ILE A 96 -30.83 0.37 -24.87
CA ILE A 96 -29.82 -0.70 -24.85
C ILE A 96 -30.11 -1.71 -23.73
N PHE A 97 -30.50 -1.23 -22.56
CA PHE A 97 -30.80 -2.07 -21.40
C PHE A 97 -32.25 -2.58 -21.37
N ASN A 98 -33.05 -2.27 -22.41
CA ASN A 98 -34.44 -2.68 -22.54
C ASN A 98 -35.24 -2.50 -21.23
N VAL A 99 -35.23 -1.27 -20.70
CA VAL A 99 -35.88 -0.96 -19.42
C VAL A 99 -37.37 -0.77 -19.62
N GLU A 100 -38.18 -1.65 -19.03
CA GLU A 100 -39.64 -1.51 -18.97
C GLU A 100 -40.05 -0.85 -17.65
N PHE A 101 -40.74 0.29 -17.75
CA PHE A 101 -41.39 0.94 -16.61
C PHE A 101 -42.83 0.46 -16.53
N ARG A 102 -43.17 -0.28 -15.47
CA ARG A 102 -44.56 -0.65 -15.16
C ARG A 102 -45.02 0.10 -13.92
N ILE A 103 -46.06 0.90 -14.10
CA ILE A 103 -46.71 1.64 -13.02
C ILE A 103 -47.96 0.84 -12.65
N GLU A 104 -47.91 0.15 -11.51
CA GLU A 104 -49.06 -0.52 -10.90
C GLU A 104 -49.50 0.25 -9.65
N ASP A 105 -50.76 0.10 -9.25
CA ASP A 105 -51.41 0.90 -8.19
C ASP A 105 -50.70 0.84 -6.82
N GLU A 106 -49.81 -0.14 -6.59
CA GLU A 106 -49.09 -0.35 -5.32
C GLU A 106 -47.59 0.04 -5.39
N GLY A 107 -47.07 0.45 -6.55
CA GLY A 107 -45.68 0.92 -6.66
C GLY A 107 -45.12 0.97 -8.08
N MET A 108 -44.04 1.74 -8.26
CA MET A 108 -43.28 1.79 -9.51
C MET A 108 -42.24 0.66 -9.52
N MET A 109 -42.41 -0.31 -10.44
CA MET A 109 -41.43 -1.38 -10.64
C MET A 109 -40.62 -1.10 -11.92
N ILE A 110 -39.31 -1.00 -11.78
CA ILE A 110 -38.36 -0.86 -12.90
C ILE A 110 -37.82 -2.25 -13.19
N SER A 111 -38.21 -2.85 -14.32
CA SER A 111 -37.69 -4.16 -14.75
C SER A 111 -36.71 -3.98 -15.92
N PHE A 112 -35.53 -4.58 -15.80
CA PHE A 112 -34.46 -4.53 -16.81
C PHE A 112 -34.44 -5.84 -17.57
N ALA A 113 -34.64 -5.77 -18.90
CA ALA A 113 -34.70 -6.90 -19.82
C ALA A 113 -35.77 -7.96 -19.45
N GLY A 114 -36.81 -7.99 -20.27
CA GLY A 114 -38.08 -8.66 -19.99
C GLY A 114 -38.01 -10.12 -19.53
N LYS A 115 -39.09 -10.54 -18.88
CA LYS A 115 -39.41 -11.88 -18.33
C LYS A 115 -39.03 -13.11 -19.20
N HIS A 116 -38.64 -12.92 -20.47
CA HIS A 116 -38.08 -13.96 -21.33
C HIS A 116 -36.59 -14.27 -21.06
N GLU A 117 -35.81 -13.31 -20.54
CA GLU A 117 -34.41 -13.53 -20.19
C GLU A 117 -34.28 -14.17 -18.81
N GLU A 118 -35.15 -13.85 -17.84
CA GLU A 118 -35.21 -14.55 -16.55
C GLU A 118 -35.44 -16.06 -16.71
N GLN A 119 -36.42 -16.49 -17.51
CA GLN A 119 -36.67 -17.92 -17.72
C GLN A 119 -35.53 -18.62 -18.48
N ARG A 120 -34.84 -17.91 -19.38
CA ARG A 120 -33.68 -18.46 -20.11
C ARG A 120 -32.44 -18.51 -19.23
N LEU A 121 -32.25 -17.49 -18.39
CA LEU A 121 -31.16 -17.37 -17.43
C LEU A 121 -31.33 -18.38 -16.31
N GLU A 122 -32.55 -18.59 -15.79
CA GLU A 122 -32.86 -19.63 -14.81
C GLU A 122 -32.64 -21.03 -15.38
N ARG A 123 -33.01 -21.28 -16.65
CA ARG A 123 -32.70 -22.56 -17.31
C ARG A 123 -31.21 -22.78 -17.47
N LEU A 124 -30.48 -21.76 -17.92
CA LEU A 124 -29.02 -21.82 -18.06
C LEU A 124 -28.33 -21.96 -16.69
N LEU A 125 -28.80 -21.27 -15.66
CA LEU A 125 -28.31 -21.39 -14.29
C LEU A 125 -28.58 -22.78 -13.73
N ASN A 126 -29.79 -23.32 -13.87
CA ASN A 126 -30.12 -24.68 -13.43
C ASN A 126 -29.30 -25.74 -14.17
N GLU A 127 -29.08 -25.60 -15.47
CA GLU A 127 -28.21 -26.50 -16.23
C GLU A 127 -26.76 -26.43 -15.72
N LYS A 128 -26.24 -25.22 -15.46
CA LYS A 128 -24.89 -25.05 -14.89
C LYS A 128 -24.78 -25.59 -13.47
N ILE A 129 -25.79 -25.38 -12.62
CA ILE A 129 -25.83 -25.90 -11.25
C ILE A 129 -25.87 -27.43 -11.27
N GLN A 130 -26.71 -28.05 -12.10
CA GLN A 130 -26.76 -29.52 -12.22
C GLN A 130 -25.43 -30.11 -12.69
N VAL A 131 -24.76 -29.48 -13.67
CA VAL A 131 -23.44 -29.93 -14.13
C VAL A 131 -22.38 -29.75 -13.04
N LEU A 132 -22.46 -28.68 -12.24
CA LEU A 132 -21.55 -28.46 -11.11
C LEU A 132 -21.81 -29.46 -9.99
N GLU A 133 -23.06 -29.73 -9.63
CA GLU A 133 -23.44 -30.73 -8.63
C GLU A 133 -22.95 -32.12 -9.03
N GLN A 134 -23.20 -32.55 -10.27
CA GLN A 134 -22.71 -33.83 -10.77
C GLN A 134 -21.18 -33.94 -10.71
N ARG A 135 -20.47 -32.89 -11.15
CA ARG A 135 -18.99 -32.87 -11.09
C ARG A 135 -18.46 -32.83 -9.66
N GLN A 136 -19.11 -32.08 -8.78
CA GLN A 136 -18.71 -32.00 -7.38
C GLN A 136 -18.94 -33.33 -6.67
N THR A 137 -20.09 -33.98 -6.83
CA THR A 137 -20.37 -35.29 -6.22
C THR A 137 -19.38 -36.36 -6.64
N GLU A 138 -19.08 -36.48 -7.94
CA GLU A 138 -18.09 -37.47 -8.41
C GLU A 138 -16.69 -37.20 -7.83
N SER A 139 -16.26 -35.93 -7.78
CA SER A 139 -14.98 -35.57 -7.19
C SER A 139 -14.92 -35.76 -5.67
N LEU A 140 -16.04 -35.53 -4.97
CA LEU A 140 -16.15 -35.71 -3.53
C LEU A 140 -16.17 -37.19 -3.17
N ASP A 141 -16.83 -38.04 -3.96
CA ASP A 141 -16.83 -39.49 -3.75
C ASP A 141 -15.42 -40.07 -3.91
N LEU A 142 -14.70 -39.66 -4.97
CA LEU A 142 -13.29 -40.04 -5.16
C LEU A 142 -12.40 -39.56 -4.00
N TYR A 143 -12.63 -38.34 -3.51
CA TYR A 143 -11.88 -37.80 -2.37
C TYR A 143 -12.19 -38.54 -1.06
N VAL A 144 -13.46 -38.87 -0.81
CA VAL A 144 -13.88 -39.65 0.36
C VAL A 144 -13.30 -41.06 0.32
N ASP A 145 -13.26 -41.69 -0.85
CA ASP A 145 -12.65 -43.01 -1.02
C ASP A 145 -11.13 -42.95 -0.79
N GLN A 146 -10.44 -41.95 -1.34
CA GLN A 146 -9.01 -41.75 -1.06
C GLN A 146 -8.75 -41.53 0.44
N LEU A 147 -9.55 -40.70 1.11
CA LEU A 147 -9.40 -40.42 2.53
C LEU A 147 -9.62 -41.69 3.39
N ARG A 148 -10.59 -42.53 3.01
CA ARG A 148 -10.82 -43.83 3.66
C ARG A 148 -9.63 -44.76 3.48
N GLU A 149 -9.07 -44.83 2.27
CA GLU A 149 -7.89 -45.66 1.99
C GLU A 149 -6.68 -45.18 2.82
N GLU A 150 -6.42 -43.88 2.85
CA GLU A 150 -5.36 -43.27 3.66
C GLU A 150 -5.55 -43.56 5.15
N GLN A 151 -6.78 -43.45 5.68
CA GLN A 151 -7.08 -43.78 7.08
C GLN A 151 -6.85 -45.26 7.41
N LEU A 152 -7.22 -46.18 6.50
CA LEU A 152 -6.97 -47.61 6.68
C LEU A 152 -5.46 -47.92 6.69
N VAL A 153 -4.69 -47.27 5.82
CA VAL A 153 -3.23 -47.41 5.78
C VAL A 153 -2.60 -46.86 7.06
N ALA A 154 -2.96 -45.66 7.48
CA ALA A 154 -2.43 -45.04 8.71
C ALA A 154 -2.78 -45.88 9.95
N THR A 155 -4.01 -46.37 10.05
CA THR A 155 -4.43 -47.23 11.16
C THR A 155 -3.69 -48.57 11.16
N LYS A 156 -3.45 -49.18 9.98
CA LYS A 156 -2.61 -50.37 9.87
C LYS A 156 -1.18 -50.10 10.29
N GLN A 157 -0.59 -48.97 9.89
CA GLN A 157 0.77 -48.59 10.28
C GLN A 157 0.88 -48.38 11.79
N LEU A 158 -0.05 -47.64 12.40
CA LEU A 158 -0.12 -47.45 13.85
C LEU A 158 -0.29 -48.78 14.58
N THR A 159 -1.20 -49.64 14.10
CA THR A 159 -1.41 -50.98 14.68
C THR A 159 -0.16 -51.84 14.55
N ASN A 160 0.49 -51.85 13.38
CA ASN A 160 1.74 -52.58 13.18
C ASN A 160 2.87 -52.03 14.06
N PHE A 161 2.98 -50.70 14.18
CA PHE A 161 3.96 -50.05 15.05
C PHE A 161 3.73 -50.43 16.51
N VAL A 162 2.49 -50.36 17.01
CA VAL A 162 2.14 -50.75 18.39
C VAL A 162 2.36 -52.24 18.62
N LEU A 163 2.01 -53.10 17.67
CA LEU A 163 2.25 -54.55 17.78
C LEU A 163 3.75 -54.87 17.77
N GLN A 164 4.52 -54.19 16.93
CA GLN A 164 5.96 -54.37 16.83
C GLN A 164 6.67 -53.81 18.05
N SER A 165 6.31 -52.60 18.52
CA SER A 165 6.86 -52.01 19.74
C SER A 165 6.57 -52.90 20.95
N SER A 166 5.33 -53.38 21.11
CA SER A 166 4.96 -54.30 22.18
C SER A 166 5.73 -55.62 22.13
N ARG A 167 6.07 -56.13 20.93
CA ARG A 167 6.89 -57.35 20.79
C ARG A 167 8.36 -57.08 21.10
N THR A 168 8.88 -55.93 20.69
CA THR A 168 10.26 -55.51 20.96
C THR A 168 10.46 -55.23 22.45
N GLU A 169 9.59 -54.41 23.05
CA GLU A 169 9.55 -54.09 24.48
C GLU A 169 9.49 -55.37 25.31
N ARG A 170 8.53 -56.27 25.05
CA ARG A 170 8.49 -57.55 25.77
C ARG A 170 9.74 -58.39 25.61
N ARG A 171 10.37 -58.41 24.43
CA ARG A 171 11.62 -59.16 24.23
C ARG A 171 12.78 -58.54 25.01
N GLU A 172 12.84 -57.22 25.07
CA GLU A 172 13.81 -56.48 25.86
C GLU A 172 13.58 -56.71 27.36
N ASP A 173 12.34 -56.59 27.83
CA ASP A 173 11.93 -56.88 29.20
C ASP A 173 12.27 -58.33 29.60
N PHE A 174 12.01 -59.31 28.72
CA PHE A 174 12.37 -60.72 28.98
C PHE A 174 13.88 -60.93 29.02
N ALA A 175 14.65 -60.23 28.18
CA ALA A 175 16.11 -60.31 28.21
C ALA A 175 16.67 -59.71 29.51
N GLU A 176 16.12 -58.59 29.96
CA GLU A 176 16.46 -57.98 31.24
C GLU A 176 16.09 -58.90 32.42
N PHE A 177 14.90 -59.50 32.39
CA PHE A 177 14.46 -60.46 33.41
C PHE A 177 15.39 -61.68 33.52
N ILE A 178 15.79 -62.28 32.39
CA ILE A 178 16.73 -63.41 32.38
C ILE A 178 18.09 -62.98 32.94
N ARG A 179 18.57 -61.79 32.57
CA ARG A 179 19.82 -61.23 33.10
C ARG A 179 19.75 -61.07 34.61
N PHE A 180 18.66 -60.48 35.12
CA PHE A 180 18.43 -60.28 36.55
C PHE A 180 18.43 -61.61 37.32
N ILE A 181 17.75 -62.66 36.82
CA ILE A 181 17.76 -63.99 37.44
C ILE A 181 19.17 -64.59 37.48
N ASN A 182 19.93 -64.46 36.40
CA ASN A 182 21.29 -65.00 36.34
C ASN A 182 22.24 -64.27 37.31
N GLU A 183 22.09 -62.95 37.44
CA GLU A 183 22.84 -62.15 38.40
C GLU A 183 22.50 -62.56 39.84
N GLN A 184 21.21 -62.66 40.18
CA GLN A 184 20.77 -63.15 41.48
C GLN A 184 21.31 -64.55 41.79
N ARG A 185 21.25 -65.48 40.83
CA ARG A 185 21.78 -66.84 41.02
C ARG A 185 23.29 -66.83 41.25
N SER A 186 24.05 -66.01 40.52
CA SER A 186 25.49 -65.87 40.70
C SER A 186 25.82 -65.32 42.09
N ASP A 187 25.11 -64.29 42.53
CA ASP A 187 25.29 -63.68 43.84
C ASP A 187 24.97 -64.67 44.96
N ASP A 188 23.88 -65.43 44.84
CA ASP A 188 23.51 -66.49 45.77
C ASP A 188 24.60 -67.56 45.84
N GLN A 189 25.14 -68.01 44.69
CA GLN A 189 26.25 -68.97 44.65
C GLN A 189 27.50 -68.43 45.37
N GLN A 190 27.86 -67.18 45.14
CA GLN A 190 28.99 -66.54 45.82
C GLN A 190 28.73 -66.36 47.32
N PHE A 191 27.49 -66.06 47.71
CA PHE A 191 27.09 -65.95 49.11
C PHE A 191 27.19 -67.30 49.83
N TYR A 192 26.65 -68.38 49.26
CA TYR A 192 26.78 -69.73 49.81
C TYR A 192 28.25 -70.19 49.85
N ALA A 193 29.04 -69.89 48.83
CA ALA A 193 30.47 -70.19 48.84
C ALA A 193 31.20 -69.48 50.00
N ARG A 194 30.89 -68.21 50.27
CA ARG A 194 31.42 -67.47 51.42
C ARG A 194 30.99 -68.07 52.74
N GLN A 195 29.71 -68.43 52.92
CA GLN A 195 29.24 -69.08 54.13
C GLN A 195 29.89 -70.44 54.36
N LEU A 196 30.04 -71.26 53.31
CA LEU A 196 30.72 -72.55 53.42
C LEU A 196 32.18 -72.37 53.82
N ASN A 197 32.88 -71.38 53.24
CA ASN A 197 34.25 -71.06 53.63
C ASN A 197 34.36 -70.56 55.09
N GLN A 198 33.41 -69.75 55.55
CA GLN A 198 33.34 -69.29 56.95
C GLN A 198 33.07 -70.46 57.90
N LEU A 199 32.09 -71.32 57.59
CA LEU A 199 31.80 -72.52 58.36
C LEU A 199 33.00 -73.45 58.41
N GLN A 200 33.75 -73.60 57.31
CA GLN A 200 35.00 -74.39 57.31
C GLN A 200 36.06 -73.77 58.22
N GLN A 201 36.20 -72.44 58.24
CA GLN A 201 37.13 -71.76 59.15
C GLN A 201 36.71 -71.90 60.62
N ASP A 202 35.40 -71.83 60.92
CA ASP A 202 34.88 -72.00 62.29
C ASP A 202 34.91 -73.48 62.74
N LEU A 203 34.68 -74.43 61.83
CA LEU A 203 34.75 -75.88 62.07
C LEU A 203 36.18 -76.46 62.01
N LEU A 204 37.15 -75.67 61.56
CA LEU A 204 38.58 -75.93 61.77
C LEU A 204 38.97 -75.27 63.10
N PRO A 205 38.73 -75.93 64.26
CA PRO A 205 39.26 -75.42 65.50
C PRO A 205 40.77 -75.36 65.35
N THR A 206 41.32 -74.26 65.87
CA THR A 206 42.49 -74.24 66.76
C THR A 206 42.82 -75.64 67.31
N SER A 207 43.50 -76.46 66.52
CA SER A 207 44.05 -77.78 66.89
C SER A 207 45.55 -77.80 66.66
N SER A 208 46.20 -76.65 66.91
CA SER A 208 47.64 -76.56 67.04
C SER A 208 48.06 -75.37 67.89
N ARG A 209 47.82 -75.47 69.21
CA ARG A 209 48.75 -75.00 70.25
C ARG A 209 48.27 -75.38 71.64
N GLU A 210 48.74 -76.52 72.11
CA GLU A 210 49.52 -76.71 73.35
C GLU A 210 49.99 -78.18 73.33
N PRO A 211 51.14 -78.54 73.91
CA PRO A 211 51.88 -77.89 75.00
C PRO A 211 53.06 -76.99 74.58
#